data_AF-A0A519BSE5-F1
#
_entry.id   AF-A0A519BSE5-F1
#
_cell.length_a   1.000
_cell.length_b   1.000
_cell.length_c   1.000
_cell.angle_alpha   90.00
_cell.angle_beta   90.00
_cell.angle_gamma   90.00
#
_symmetry.space_group_name_H-M   'P 1'
#
loop_
_entity.id
_entity.type
_entity.pdbx_description
1 polymer ?
#
loop_
_entity_poly.entity_id
_entity_poly.type
_entity_poly.pdbx_seq_one_letter_code
_entity_poly.pdbx_strand_id
1 'polypeptide(L)'
;MGVLNRHLGMDRENETIALLTLACGSFLVSLYAGYRLNGIGRTIELPLFGIEFHLISTPLWVLAGLATLLCLQQLFHEIWHHGVWLFGIYVLSGLGTTLFYVMFDQGYLWYLVALVLILLALFLIYWMILEIYALRSRIQRELPDEEIVLGDWLPTLPAFMLFTMLSYYCYTKWYLGDPGWTFGYAAEGYILFQLLTFVTALYALWVPQVLLGRHLEEEIQEGEVLRDLLPGSSGRCPACDGEMHTSGMACPECSHRESVAYCSGCETYVAACPTCSLGAQVGTTCGGCGEDLVRLTCSECKHTGPVRFWASG
;
A
#
# COMPACT_ATOMS: atom_id res chain seq x y z
N MET A 1 -10.85 6.21 6.47
CA MET A 1 -11.20 7.66 6.45
C MET A 1 -9.94 8.51 6.35
N GLY A 2 -9.86 9.44 5.38
CA GLY A 2 -8.69 10.28 5.14
C GLY A 2 -8.53 11.45 6.13
N VAL A 3 -7.30 11.95 6.24
CA VAL A 3 -6.90 13.02 7.18
C VAL A 3 -7.58 14.35 6.83
N LEU A 4 -7.81 14.63 5.54
CA LEU A 4 -8.42 15.88 5.10
C LEU A 4 -9.92 15.90 5.38
N ASN A 5 -10.63 14.78 5.23
CA ASN A 5 -12.01 14.68 5.66
C ASN A 5 -12.14 14.92 7.18
N ARG A 6 -11.27 14.30 7.97
CA ARG A 6 -11.30 14.43 9.44
C ARG A 6 -11.07 15.86 9.95
N HIS A 7 -10.26 16.65 9.25
CA HIS A 7 -9.88 18.00 9.70
C HIS A 7 -10.61 19.14 8.98
N LEU A 8 -11.04 18.94 7.72
CA LEU A 8 -11.66 19.97 6.89
C LEU A 8 -13.12 19.67 6.53
N GLY A 9 -13.66 18.51 6.92
CA GLY A 9 -15.03 18.11 6.60
C GLY A 9 -15.27 17.96 5.10
N MET A 10 -14.22 17.63 4.34
CA MET A 10 -14.31 17.43 2.89
C MET A 10 -14.98 16.11 2.54
N ASP A 11 -15.90 16.15 1.56
CA ASP A 11 -16.46 14.94 0.96
C ASP A 11 -15.36 14.07 0.31
N ARG A 12 -15.54 12.74 0.36
CA ARG A 12 -14.54 11.75 -0.11
C ARG A 12 -14.13 11.97 -1.58
N GLU A 13 -15.05 12.39 -2.43
CA GLU A 13 -14.78 12.70 -3.84
C GLU A 13 -13.87 13.93 -3.99
N ASN A 14 -14.18 15.01 -3.27
CA ASN A 14 -13.37 16.23 -3.26
C ASN A 14 -11.98 16.00 -2.65
N GLU A 15 -11.88 15.16 -1.62
CA GLU A 15 -10.60 14.75 -1.02
C GLU A 15 -9.73 14.00 -2.04
N THR A 16 -10.32 13.08 -2.80
CA THR A 16 -9.64 12.30 -3.84
C THR A 16 -9.09 13.21 -4.94
N ILE A 17 -9.89 14.14 -5.44
CA ILE A 17 -9.47 15.10 -6.48
C ILE A 17 -8.36 16.02 -5.96
N ALA A 18 -8.49 16.52 -4.74
CA ALA A 18 -7.48 17.38 -4.12
C ALA A 18 -6.14 16.64 -3.96
N LEU A 19 -6.16 15.42 -3.43
CA LEU A 19 -4.96 14.60 -3.25
C LEU A 19 -4.29 14.26 -4.58
N LEU A 20 -5.06 13.92 -5.60
CA LEU A 20 -4.53 13.66 -6.94
C LEU A 20 -3.88 14.93 -7.54
N THR A 21 -4.55 16.07 -7.41
CA THR A 21 -4.03 17.36 -7.90
C THR A 21 -2.74 17.76 -7.18
N LEU A 22 -2.68 17.57 -5.86
CA LEU A 22 -1.48 17.81 -5.05
C LEU A 22 -0.35 16.83 -5.40
N ALA A 23 -0.65 15.55 -5.61
CA ALA A 23 0.33 14.55 -6.05
C ALA A 23 0.92 14.93 -7.41
N CYS A 24 0.08 15.24 -8.40
CA CYS A 24 0.53 15.68 -9.72
C CYS A 24 1.35 16.99 -9.65
N GLY A 25 0.86 17.99 -8.92
CA GLY A 25 1.53 19.29 -8.78
C GLY A 25 2.89 19.17 -8.10
N SER A 26 2.96 18.43 -6.99
CA SER A 26 4.23 18.17 -6.29
C SER A 26 5.19 17.33 -7.13
N PHE A 27 4.69 16.34 -7.88
CA PHE A 27 5.51 15.54 -8.79
C PHE A 27 6.14 16.42 -9.88
N LEU A 28 5.36 17.29 -10.52
CA LEU A 28 5.86 18.21 -11.55
C LEU A 28 6.89 19.19 -11.00
N VAL A 29 6.67 19.71 -9.78
CA VAL A 29 7.65 20.58 -9.11
C VAL A 29 8.93 19.82 -8.81
N SER A 30 8.83 18.57 -8.33
CA SER A 30 10.00 17.71 -8.10
C SER A 30 10.76 17.45 -9.40
N LEU A 31 10.05 17.02 -10.45
CA LEU A 31 10.63 16.73 -11.76
C LEU A 31 11.33 17.96 -12.36
N TYR A 32 10.68 19.12 -12.31
CA TYR A 32 11.26 20.37 -12.79
C TYR A 32 12.50 20.80 -11.98
N ALA A 33 12.46 20.64 -10.65
CA ALA A 33 13.60 20.97 -9.79
C ALA A 33 14.79 20.03 -10.03
N GLY A 34 14.54 18.73 -10.24
CA GLY A 34 15.57 17.74 -10.58
C GLY A 34 16.11 17.85 -12.02
N TYR A 35 15.34 18.46 -12.94
CA TYR A 35 15.71 18.67 -14.34
C TYR A 35 16.66 19.86 -14.58
N ARG A 36 16.89 20.75 -13.62
CA ARG A 36 17.60 22.00 -13.95
C ARG A 36 19.13 21.80 -13.95
N LEU A 37 19.73 21.59 -15.14
CA LEU A 37 21.20 21.54 -15.39
C LEU A 37 21.99 22.70 -14.78
N ASN A 38 21.34 23.85 -14.60
CA ASN A 38 21.86 25.00 -13.86
C ASN A 38 20.85 25.32 -12.77
N GLY A 39 20.83 24.48 -11.74
CA GLY A 39 19.99 24.67 -10.56
C GLY A 39 20.09 26.08 -9.99
N ILE A 40 19.07 26.50 -9.25
CA ILE A 40 19.11 27.80 -8.57
C ILE A 40 20.03 27.63 -7.35
N GLY A 41 21.13 28.39 -7.30
CA GLY A 41 22.09 28.37 -6.19
C GLY A 41 23.47 27.82 -6.57
N ARG A 42 24.41 27.86 -5.61
CA ARG A 42 25.80 27.40 -5.79
C ARG A 42 25.83 25.87 -5.97
N THR A 43 26.56 25.38 -6.98
CA THR A 43 26.80 23.95 -7.22
C THR A 43 27.70 23.37 -6.13
N ILE A 44 27.29 22.23 -5.58
CA ILE A 44 28.10 21.35 -4.75
C ILE A 44 28.17 20.05 -5.54
N GLU A 45 29.19 19.91 -6.39
CA GLU A 45 29.39 18.68 -7.16
C GLU A 45 29.89 17.60 -6.21
N LEU A 46 29.04 16.62 -5.92
CA LEU A 46 29.45 15.34 -5.38
C LEU A 46 29.49 14.37 -6.56
N PRO A 47 30.67 14.00 -7.08
CA PRO A 47 30.79 13.13 -8.25
C PRO A 47 30.35 11.67 -8.00
N LEU A 48 29.76 11.36 -6.84
CA LEU A 48 29.16 10.04 -6.62
C LEU A 48 27.76 10.00 -7.26
N PHE A 49 27.59 9.10 -8.23
CA PHE A 49 26.33 8.73 -8.88
C PHE A 49 25.76 9.70 -9.93
N GLY A 50 26.54 10.69 -10.35
CA GLY A 50 26.14 11.61 -11.42
C GLY A 50 25.05 12.61 -11.06
N ILE A 51 24.82 12.84 -9.76
CA ILE A 51 23.84 13.80 -9.25
C ILE A 51 24.57 15.10 -8.87
N GLU A 52 24.19 16.21 -9.50
CA GLU A 52 24.64 17.53 -9.09
C GLU A 52 23.75 18.06 -7.95
N PHE A 53 24.36 18.45 -6.83
CA PHE A 53 23.63 19.08 -5.74
C PHE A 53 23.61 20.59 -5.93
N HIS A 54 22.41 21.15 -5.90
CA HIS A 54 22.20 22.59 -5.92
C HIS A 54 21.46 23.02 -4.65
N LEU A 55 21.87 24.14 -4.08
CA LEU A 55 21.40 24.62 -2.78
C LEU A 55 19.87 24.76 -2.67
N ILE A 56 19.18 25.13 -3.75
CA ILE A 56 17.72 25.35 -3.72
C ILE A 56 16.97 24.24 -4.48
N SER A 57 17.45 23.83 -5.65
CA SER A 57 16.71 22.85 -6.44
C SER A 57 16.77 21.44 -5.86
N THR A 58 17.85 21.03 -5.18
CA THR A 58 17.90 19.70 -4.55
C THR A 58 16.95 19.58 -3.37
N PRO A 59 16.88 20.53 -2.40
CA PRO A 59 15.85 20.49 -1.36
C PRO A 59 14.43 20.55 -1.94
N LEU A 60 14.19 21.36 -2.98
CA LEU A 60 12.87 21.43 -3.60
C LEU A 60 12.48 20.10 -4.27
N TRP A 61 13.41 19.45 -4.97
CA TRP A 61 13.23 18.12 -5.54
C TRP A 61 12.85 17.09 -4.48
N VAL A 62 13.59 17.04 -3.37
CA VAL A 62 13.35 16.10 -2.26
C VAL A 62 12.02 16.38 -1.56
N LEU A 63 11.76 17.62 -1.17
CA LEU A 63 10.54 17.99 -0.43
C LEU A 63 9.30 17.80 -1.28
N ALA A 64 9.34 18.17 -2.56
CA ALA A 64 8.23 17.97 -3.47
C ALA A 64 8.01 16.48 -3.76
N GLY A 65 9.07 15.69 -3.92
CA GLY A 65 8.95 14.23 -4.08
C GLY A 65 8.36 13.55 -2.84
N LEU A 66 8.77 13.98 -1.64
CA LEU A 66 8.20 13.49 -0.39
C LEU A 66 6.72 13.89 -0.25
N ALA A 67 6.36 15.12 -0.63
CA ALA A 67 4.97 15.56 -0.68
C ALA A 67 4.13 14.69 -1.65
N THR A 68 4.69 14.34 -2.82
CA THR A 68 4.03 13.40 -3.76
C THR A 68 3.78 12.05 -3.09
N LEU A 69 4.78 11.47 -2.44
CA LEU A 69 4.63 10.17 -1.75
C LEU A 69 3.58 10.23 -0.64
N LEU A 70 3.54 11.31 0.15
CA LEU A 70 2.52 11.48 1.19
C LEU A 70 1.11 11.62 0.61
N CYS A 71 0.96 12.35 -0.50
CA CYS A 71 -0.33 12.44 -1.19
C CYS A 71 -0.76 11.09 -1.76
N LEU A 72 0.16 10.33 -2.36
CA LEU A 72 -0.12 8.98 -2.86
C LEU A 72 -0.43 8.01 -1.72
N GLN A 73 0.23 8.13 -0.57
CA GLN A 73 -0.06 7.33 0.62
C GLN A 73 -1.49 7.57 1.11
N GLN A 74 -1.93 8.82 1.15
CA GLN A 74 -3.30 9.15 1.57
C GLN A 74 -4.33 8.73 0.51
N LEU A 75 -4.01 8.92 -0.77
CA LEU A 75 -4.87 8.54 -1.89
C LEU A 75 -5.05 7.02 -1.98
N PHE A 76 -3.96 6.27 -1.76
CA PHE A 76 -3.90 4.82 -1.92
C PHE A 76 -3.77 4.05 -0.60
N HIS A 77 -4.35 4.57 0.49
CA HIS A 77 -4.11 4.07 1.84
C HIS A 77 -4.44 2.57 2.05
N GLU A 78 -5.49 2.06 1.39
CA GLU A 78 -5.96 0.66 1.49
C GLU A 78 -4.92 -0.34 0.95
N ILE A 79 -4.12 0.07 -0.05
CA ILE A 79 -3.14 -0.79 -0.72
C ILE A 79 -1.71 -0.26 -0.62
N TRP A 80 -1.44 0.73 0.25
CA TRP A 80 -0.19 1.50 0.23
C TRP A 80 1.08 0.65 0.38
N HIS A 81 0.97 -0.52 1.00
CA HIS A 81 2.05 -1.52 1.03
C HIS A 81 2.61 -1.82 -0.38
N HIS A 82 1.73 -1.98 -1.38
CA HIS A 82 2.11 -2.14 -2.79
C HIS A 82 2.73 -0.86 -3.37
N GLY A 83 2.32 0.31 -2.87
CA GLY A 83 2.96 1.60 -3.17
C GLY A 83 4.41 1.68 -2.71
N VAL A 84 4.72 1.13 -1.52
CA VAL A 84 6.10 1.01 -1.03
C VAL A 84 6.92 0.11 -1.95
N TRP A 85 6.34 -1.00 -2.43
CA TRP A 85 7.02 -1.88 -3.38
C TRP A 85 7.25 -1.23 -4.74
N LEU A 86 6.27 -0.48 -5.27
CA LEU A 86 6.44 0.30 -6.50
C LEU A 86 7.54 1.36 -6.35
N PHE A 87 7.62 2.03 -5.20
CA PHE A 87 8.73 2.93 -4.91
C PHE A 87 10.07 2.18 -4.85
N GLY A 88 10.11 0.98 -4.26
CA GLY A 88 11.27 0.10 -4.28
C GLY A 88 11.70 -0.26 -5.71
N ILE A 89 10.76 -0.68 -6.56
CA ILE A 89 11.00 -0.99 -7.98
C ILE A 89 11.56 0.24 -8.71
N TYR A 90 10.99 1.42 -8.49
CA TYR A 90 11.48 2.68 -9.06
C TYR A 90 12.94 2.96 -8.70
N VAL A 91 13.25 2.93 -7.40
CA VAL A 91 14.61 3.22 -6.91
C VAL A 91 15.61 2.18 -7.41
N LEU A 92 15.27 0.89 -7.33
CA LEU A 92 16.16 -0.20 -7.74
C LEU A 92 16.43 -0.20 -9.25
N SER A 93 15.38 -0.03 -10.06
CA SER A 93 15.53 0.01 -11.52
C SER A 93 16.23 1.28 -11.99
N GLY A 94 15.94 2.43 -11.36
CA GLY A 94 16.62 3.70 -11.64
C GLY A 94 18.10 3.67 -11.29
N LEU A 95 18.43 3.33 -10.04
CA LEU A 95 19.84 3.21 -9.60
C LEU A 95 20.59 2.11 -10.35
N GLY A 96 19.96 0.97 -10.59
CA GLY A 96 20.53 -0.11 -11.39
C GLY A 96 20.90 0.37 -12.79
N THR A 97 20.00 1.10 -13.44
CA THR A 97 20.26 1.68 -14.77
C THR A 97 21.38 2.73 -14.72
N THR A 98 21.35 3.63 -13.74
CA THR A 98 22.40 4.66 -13.59
C THR A 98 23.77 4.03 -13.40
N LEU A 99 23.90 3.06 -12.49
CA LEU A 99 25.16 2.35 -12.27
C LEU A 99 25.61 1.60 -13.51
N PHE A 100 24.68 0.95 -14.23
CA PHE A 100 24.99 0.20 -15.43
C PHE A 100 25.67 1.04 -16.51
N TYR A 101 25.27 2.31 -16.67
CA TYR A 101 25.79 3.18 -17.73
C TYR A 101 26.85 4.18 -17.27
N VAL A 102 26.78 4.69 -16.03
CA VAL A 102 27.75 5.68 -15.52
C VAL A 102 29.01 5.00 -14.99
N MET A 103 28.88 3.86 -14.32
CA MET A 103 29.99 3.19 -13.64
C MET A 103 30.56 2.01 -14.45
N PHE A 104 30.11 1.81 -15.69
CA PHE A 104 30.54 0.70 -16.55
C PHE A 104 32.07 0.63 -16.67
N ASP A 105 32.72 1.76 -16.94
CA ASP A 105 34.17 1.85 -17.12
C ASP A 105 34.96 1.78 -15.80
N GLN A 106 34.28 1.81 -14.64
CA GLN A 106 34.90 1.74 -13.32
C GLN A 106 35.07 0.31 -12.78
N GLY A 107 34.71 -0.71 -13.58
CA GLY A 107 35.01 -2.11 -13.32
C GLY A 107 33.79 -3.01 -13.14
N TYR A 108 33.99 -4.32 -13.35
CA TYR A 108 32.93 -5.34 -13.39
C TYR A 108 32.10 -5.47 -12.11
N LEU A 109 32.61 -5.01 -10.95
CA LEU A 109 31.85 -5.02 -9.70
C LEU A 109 30.58 -4.17 -9.81
N TRP A 110 30.67 -2.99 -10.42
CA TRP A 110 29.52 -2.08 -10.57
C TRP A 110 28.47 -2.63 -11.52
N TYR A 111 28.90 -3.35 -12.55
CA TYR A 111 28.01 -4.12 -13.42
C TYR A 111 27.25 -5.20 -12.65
N LEU A 112 27.95 -5.96 -11.78
CA LEU A 112 27.32 -6.97 -10.95
C LEU A 112 26.29 -6.34 -9.99
N VAL A 113 26.65 -5.22 -9.34
CA VAL A 113 25.74 -4.49 -8.45
C VAL A 113 24.50 -4.02 -9.22
N ALA A 114 24.67 -3.41 -10.40
CA ALA A 114 23.56 -2.98 -11.25
C ALA A 114 22.63 -4.14 -11.62
N LEU A 115 23.20 -5.29 -12.00
CA LEU A 115 22.43 -6.49 -12.33
C LEU A 115 21.63 -6.99 -11.12
N VAL A 116 22.23 -7.03 -9.93
CA VAL A 116 21.56 -7.43 -8.69
C VAL A 116 20.38 -6.50 -8.37
N LEU A 117 20.53 -5.18 -8.54
CA LEU A 117 19.45 -4.22 -8.31
C LEU A 117 18.29 -4.43 -9.29
N ILE A 118 18.57 -4.65 -10.58
CA ILE A 118 17.56 -4.92 -11.61
C ILE A 118 16.84 -6.24 -11.33
N LEU A 119 17.56 -7.30 -10.92
CA LEU A 119 16.97 -8.57 -10.53
C LEU A 119 16.09 -8.43 -9.28
N LEU A 120 16.50 -7.63 -8.31
CA LEU A 120 15.68 -7.35 -7.12
C LEU A 120 14.40 -6.58 -7.48
N ALA A 121 14.46 -5.62 -8.42
CA ALA A 121 13.28 -4.96 -8.95
C ALA A 121 12.31 -5.94 -9.62
N LEU A 122 12.82 -6.87 -10.44
CA LEU A 122 12.01 -7.94 -11.06
C LEU A 122 11.40 -8.86 -10.01
N PHE A 123 12.15 -9.20 -8.97
CA PHE A 123 11.64 -9.99 -7.85
C PHE A 123 10.47 -9.29 -7.13
N LEU A 124 10.58 -7.98 -6.88
CA LEU A 124 9.48 -7.20 -6.30
C LEU A 124 8.25 -7.15 -7.21
N ILE A 125 8.43 -7.01 -8.53
CA ILE A 125 7.31 -7.09 -9.49
C ILE A 125 6.63 -8.45 -9.40
N TYR A 126 7.40 -9.54 -9.45
CA TYR A 126 6.87 -10.89 -9.36
C TYR A 126 6.09 -11.10 -8.05
N TRP A 127 6.66 -10.66 -6.94
CA TRP A 127 6.04 -10.78 -5.63
C TRP A 127 4.75 -9.95 -5.52
N MET A 128 4.73 -8.74 -6.08
CA MET A 128 3.53 -7.91 -6.15
C MET A 128 2.41 -8.54 -6.96
N ILE A 129 2.75 -9.19 -8.08
CA ILE A 129 1.79 -9.96 -8.89
C ILE A 129 1.21 -11.10 -8.05
N LEU A 130 2.04 -11.88 -7.36
CA LEU A 130 1.58 -12.99 -6.55
C LEU A 130 0.62 -12.55 -5.44
N GLU A 131 0.95 -11.49 -4.70
CA GLU A 131 0.12 -11.01 -3.59
C GLU A 131 -1.27 -10.55 -4.08
N ILE A 132 -1.30 -9.74 -5.13
CA ILE A 132 -2.57 -9.23 -5.69
C ILE A 132 -3.42 -10.34 -6.29
N TYR A 133 -2.81 -11.31 -7.00
CA TYR A 133 -3.56 -12.45 -7.54
C TYR A 133 -4.00 -13.44 -6.45
N ALA A 134 -3.24 -13.59 -5.37
CA ALA A 134 -3.65 -14.39 -4.22
C ALA A 134 -4.85 -13.76 -3.52
N LEU A 135 -4.82 -12.43 -3.32
CA LEU A 135 -5.94 -11.67 -2.76
C LEU A 135 -7.20 -11.78 -3.63
N ARG A 136 -7.06 -11.57 -4.94
CA ARG A 136 -8.15 -11.78 -5.91
C ARG A 136 -8.73 -13.19 -5.80
N SER A 137 -7.88 -14.21 -5.76
CA SER A 137 -8.34 -15.60 -5.67
C SER A 137 -9.06 -15.90 -4.36
N ARG A 138 -8.72 -15.23 -3.26
CA ARG A 138 -9.41 -15.38 -1.98
C ARG A 138 -10.79 -14.76 -2.05
N ILE A 139 -10.87 -13.49 -2.46
CA ILE A 139 -12.13 -12.76 -2.60
C ILE A 139 -13.10 -13.50 -3.54
N GLN A 140 -12.61 -14.01 -4.66
CA GLN A 140 -13.45 -14.74 -5.62
C GLN A 140 -13.98 -16.09 -5.07
N ARG A 141 -13.34 -16.67 -4.05
CA ARG A 141 -13.89 -17.86 -3.37
C ARG A 141 -15.00 -17.49 -2.39
N GLU A 142 -14.90 -16.33 -1.76
CA GLU A 142 -15.89 -15.83 -0.79
C GLU A 142 -17.13 -15.27 -1.49
N LEU A 143 -16.94 -14.61 -2.64
CA LEU A 143 -17.99 -14.00 -3.45
C LEU A 143 -17.93 -14.55 -4.89
N PRO A 144 -18.45 -15.77 -5.15
CA PRO A 144 -18.36 -16.42 -6.45
C PRO A 144 -19.12 -15.70 -7.57
N ASP A 145 -20.06 -14.81 -7.21
CA ASP A 145 -20.88 -14.04 -8.16
C ASP A 145 -20.19 -12.74 -8.66
N GLU A 146 -19.08 -12.33 -8.03
CA GLU A 146 -18.29 -11.15 -8.47
C GLU A 146 -17.10 -11.57 -9.36
N GLU A 147 -17.17 -11.30 -10.66
CA GLU A 147 -16.05 -11.54 -11.57
C GLU A 147 -15.04 -10.38 -11.53
N ILE A 148 -13.94 -10.57 -10.81
CA ILE A 148 -12.84 -9.60 -10.75
C ILE A 148 -11.88 -9.86 -11.92
N VAL A 149 -11.79 -8.95 -12.90
CA VAL A 149 -10.88 -9.07 -14.05
C VAL A 149 -9.66 -8.15 -13.87
N LEU A 150 -8.47 -8.73 -13.71
CA LEU A 150 -7.19 -8.01 -13.55
C LEU A 150 -6.28 -8.05 -14.80
N GLY A 151 -6.79 -8.50 -15.94
CA GLY A 151 -5.99 -8.77 -17.14
C GLY A 151 -5.14 -7.58 -17.62
N ASP A 152 -5.74 -6.39 -17.65
CA ASP A 152 -5.09 -5.17 -18.16
C ASP A 152 -4.11 -4.55 -17.15
N TRP A 153 -4.14 -4.98 -15.89
CA TRP A 153 -3.24 -4.49 -14.84
C TRP A 153 -1.86 -5.15 -14.90
N LEU A 154 -1.78 -6.45 -15.21
CA LEU A 154 -0.51 -7.19 -15.25
C LEU A 154 0.59 -6.53 -16.10
N PRO A 155 0.34 -6.06 -17.34
CA PRO A 155 1.39 -5.43 -18.16
C PRO A 155 1.86 -4.06 -17.63
N THR A 156 1.16 -3.47 -16.66
CA THR A 156 1.48 -2.12 -16.16
C THR A 156 2.76 -2.11 -15.35
N LEU A 157 3.07 -3.19 -14.63
CA LEU A 157 4.27 -3.31 -13.81
C LEU A 157 5.57 -3.42 -14.63
N PRO A 158 5.66 -4.30 -15.64
CA PRO A 158 6.82 -4.29 -16.53
C PRO A 158 6.89 -3.00 -17.35
N ALA A 159 5.76 -2.39 -17.73
CA ALA A 159 5.77 -1.08 -18.39
C ALA A 159 6.34 0.02 -17.47
N PHE A 160 5.92 0.06 -16.20
CA PHE A 160 6.43 0.98 -15.19
C PHE A 160 7.96 0.86 -15.02
N MET A 161 8.46 -0.37 -14.88
CA MET A 161 9.90 -0.63 -14.80
C MET A 161 10.62 -0.20 -16.08
N LEU A 162 10.08 -0.54 -17.25
CA LEU A 162 10.66 -0.15 -18.54
C LEU A 162 10.75 1.36 -18.69
N PHE A 163 9.67 2.09 -18.40
CA PHE A 163 9.67 3.56 -18.44
C PHE A 163 10.66 4.16 -17.43
N THR A 164 10.77 3.57 -16.24
CA THR A 164 11.78 3.99 -15.26
C THR A 164 13.18 3.81 -15.83
N MET A 165 13.50 2.62 -16.36
CA MET A 165 14.81 2.35 -16.95
C MET A 165 15.10 3.25 -18.16
N LEU A 166 14.14 3.49 -19.05
CA LEU A 166 14.29 4.40 -20.18
C LEU A 166 14.53 5.85 -19.72
N SER A 167 13.82 6.29 -18.67
CA SER A 167 14.03 7.60 -18.07
C SER A 167 15.45 7.74 -17.52
N TYR A 168 15.90 6.79 -16.70
CA TYR A 168 17.23 6.84 -16.11
C TYR A 168 18.34 6.62 -17.14
N TYR A 169 18.11 5.85 -18.20
CA TYR A 169 19.01 5.81 -19.35
C TYR A 169 19.16 7.21 -19.96
N CYS A 170 18.05 7.88 -20.27
CA CYS A 170 18.06 9.21 -20.87
C CYS A 170 18.78 10.21 -19.96
N TYR A 171 18.54 10.12 -18.64
CA TYR A 171 19.28 10.88 -17.64
C TYR A 171 20.79 10.62 -17.70
N THR A 172 21.25 9.36 -17.76
CA THR A 172 22.69 9.08 -17.84
C THR A 172 23.34 9.63 -19.11
N LYS A 173 22.65 9.55 -20.25
CA LYS A 173 23.13 10.10 -21.52
C LYS A 173 23.22 11.62 -21.49
N TRP A 174 22.21 12.24 -20.91
CA TRP A 174 22.21 13.67 -20.68
C TRP A 174 23.33 14.12 -19.75
N TYR A 175 23.52 13.43 -18.62
CA TYR A 175 24.57 13.70 -17.65
C TYR A 175 25.98 13.55 -18.24
N LEU A 176 26.22 12.49 -19.03
CA LEU A 176 27.51 12.23 -19.65
C LEU A 176 27.77 13.10 -20.90
N GLY A 177 26.78 13.86 -21.37
CA GLY A 177 26.87 14.59 -22.64
C GLY A 177 26.99 13.69 -23.87
N ASP A 178 26.57 12.43 -23.77
CA ASP A 178 26.63 11.43 -24.84
C ASP A 178 25.26 11.33 -25.53
N PRO A 179 25.17 11.55 -26.86
CA PRO A 179 23.90 11.47 -27.58
C PRO A 179 23.25 10.07 -27.55
N GLY A 180 24.02 8.98 -27.35
CA GLY A 180 23.49 7.62 -27.32
C GLY A 180 22.47 7.32 -28.45
N TRP A 181 21.40 6.59 -28.13
CA TRP A 181 20.23 6.40 -29.01
C TRP A 181 19.16 7.50 -28.88
N THR A 182 19.41 8.55 -28.07
CA THR A 182 18.42 9.62 -27.84
C THR A 182 18.46 10.67 -28.94
N PHE A 183 19.41 10.57 -29.88
CA PHE A 183 19.60 11.49 -31.00
C PHE A 183 19.73 12.95 -30.56
N GLY A 184 20.29 13.19 -29.36
CA GLY A 184 20.44 14.51 -28.77
C GLY A 184 19.25 15.00 -27.94
N TYR A 185 18.18 14.21 -27.83
CA TYR A 185 16.96 14.53 -27.05
C TYR A 185 16.92 13.81 -25.69
N ALA A 186 18.09 13.65 -25.05
CA ALA A 186 18.20 12.92 -23.78
C ALA A 186 17.41 13.59 -22.64
N ALA A 187 17.40 14.92 -22.62
CA ALA A 187 16.71 15.72 -21.61
C ALA A 187 15.17 15.58 -21.73
N GLU A 188 14.65 15.67 -22.95
CA GLU A 188 13.24 15.51 -23.28
C GLU A 188 12.78 14.06 -23.03
N GLY A 189 13.62 13.08 -23.40
CA GLY A 189 13.38 11.67 -23.12
C GLY A 189 13.25 11.40 -21.62
N TYR A 190 14.13 11.98 -20.80
CA TYR A 190 14.06 11.84 -19.34
C TYR A 190 12.70 12.33 -18.79
N ILE A 191 12.26 13.54 -19.20
CA ILE A 191 10.98 14.11 -18.78
C ILE A 191 9.80 13.24 -19.22
N LEU A 192 9.76 12.87 -20.50
CA LEU A 192 8.68 12.07 -21.08
C LEU A 192 8.52 10.74 -20.33
N PHE A 193 9.63 10.03 -20.13
CA PHE A 193 9.59 8.72 -19.47
C PHE A 193 9.33 8.84 -17.96
N GLN A 194 9.72 9.93 -17.29
CA GLN A 194 9.28 10.17 -15.90
C GLN A 194 7.77 10.38 -15.81
N LEU A 195 7.17 11.15 -16.74
CA LEU A 195 5.72 11.33 -16.79
C LEU A 195 4.99 10.00 -17.03
N LEU A 196 5.47 9.19 -17.97
CA LEU A 196 4.92 7.86 -18.23
C LEU A 196 5.07 6.93 -17.03
N THR A 197 6.20 6.99 -16.32
CA THR A 197 6.44 6.25 -15.08
C THR A 197 5.44 6.66 -13.99
N PHE A 198 5.19 7.95 -13.83
CA PHE A 198 4.21 8.45 -12.85
C PHE A 198 2.77 8.01 -13.18
N VAL A 199 2.36 8.13 -14.44
CA VAL A 199 1.01 7.69 -14.87
C VAL A 199 0.83 6.19 -14.71
N THR A 200 1.85 5.40 -15.06
CA THR A 200 1.79 3.93 -14.87
C THR A 200 1.79 3.54 -13.40
N ALA A 201 2.50 4.25 -12.51
CA ALA A 201 2.42 4.04 -11.07
C ALA A 201 1.01 4.32 -10.53
N LEU A 202 0.41 5.44 -10.93
CA LEU A 202 -0.97 5.78 -10.56
C LEU A 202 -1.94 4.69 -10.99
N TYR A 203 -1.82 4.20 -12.22
CA TYR A 203 -2.68 3.13 -12.73
C TYR A 203 -2.44 1.80 -12.00
N ALA A 204 -1.18 1.46 -11.72
CA ALA A 204 -0.80 0.24 -11.01
C ALA A 204 -1.36 0.19 -9.57
N LEU A 205 -1.55 1.35 -8.93
CA LEU A 205 -2.21 1.47 -7.62
C LEU A 205 -3.73 1.61 -7.73
N TRP A 206 -4.22 2.38 -8.71
CA TRP A 206 -5.65 2.65 -8.84
C TRP A 206 -6.47 1.38 -9.09
N VAL A 207 -6.03 0.49 -9.98
CA VAL A 207 -6.80 -0.71 -10.34
C VAL A 207 -7.00 -1.65 -9.13
N PRO A 208 -5.96 -2.06 -8.40
CA PRO A 208 -6.14 -2.89 -7.21
C PRO A 208 -7.00 -2.21 -6.14
N GLN A 209 -6.85 -0.91 -5.90
CA GLN A 209 -7.67 -0.22 -4.91
C GLN A 209 -9.16 -0.19 -5.28
N VAL A 210 -9.49 0.14 -6.53
CA VAL A 210 -10.89 0.21 -6.96
C VAL A 210 -11.56 -1.17 -6.95
N LEU A 211 -10.81 -2.22 -7.30
CA LEU A 211 -11.35 -3.58 -7.42
C LEU A 211 -11.32 -4.38 -6.12
N LEU A 212 -10.35 -4.13 -5.23
CA LEU A 212 -10.09 -4.95 -4.04
C LEU A 212 -10.18 -4.15 -2.73
N GLY A 213 -10.21 -2.82 -2.81
CA GLY A 213 -10.08 -1.93 -1.66
C GLY A 213 -11.20 -2.07 -0.62
N ARG A 214 -12.44 -2.33 -1.06
CA ARG A 214 -13.57 -2.56 -0.13
C ARG A 214 -13.38 -3.83 0.69
N HIS A 215 -13.00 -4.92 0.04
CA HIS A 215 -12.77 -6.22 0.69
C HIS A 215 -11.53 -6.19 1.59
N LEU A 216 -10.52 -5.38 1.24
CA LEU A 216 -9.37 -5.10 2.11
C LEU A 216 -9.76 -4.32 3.37
N GLU A 217 -10.63 -3.32 3.27
CA GLU A 217 -11.12 -2.56 4.43
C GLU A 217 -11.92 -3.47 5.38
N GLU A 218 -12.68 -4.42 4.83
CA GLU A 218 -13.39 -5.46 5.59
C GLU A 218 -12.41 -6.46 6.25
N GLU A 219 -11.44 -7.05 5.52
CA GLU A 219 -10.43 -7.95 6.10
C GLU A 219 -9.58 -7.26 7.20
N ILE A 220 -9.24 -5.98 7.03
CA ILE A 220 -8.49 -5.21 8.05
C ILE A 220 -9.33 -5.02 9.31
N GLN A 221 -10.62 -4.69 9.16
CA GLN A 221 -11.55 -4.58 10.29
C GLN A 221 -11.74 -5.93 10.98
N GLU A 222 -11.88 -7.02 10.22
CA GLU A 222 -11.96 -8.37 10.78
C GLU A 222 -10.71 -8.70 11.60
N GLY A 223 -9.52 -8.43 11.04
CA GLY A 223 -8.24 -8.68 11.69
C GLY A 223 -8.01 -7.86 12.97
N GLU A 224 -8.48 -6.61 13.01
CA GLU A 224 -8.42 -5.75 14.20
C GLU A 224 -9.35 -6.27 15.30
N VAL A 225 -10.59 -6.59 14.96
CA VAL A 225 -11.56 -7.20 15.87
C VAL A 225 -11.05 -8.54 16.41
N LEU A 226 -10.50 -9.41 15.56
CA LEU A 226 -9.90 -10.69 15.98
C LEU A 226 -8.71 -10.47 16.90
N ARG A 227 -7.85 -9.48 16.64
CA ARG A 227 -6.72 -9.15 17.53
C ARG A 227 -7.17 -8.66 18.90
N ASP A 228 -8.21 -7.83 18.94
CA ASP A 228 -8.76 -7.29 20.19
C ASP A 228 -9.45 -8.38 21.02
N LEU A 229 -10.19 -9.27 20.35
CA LEU A 229 -10.88 -10.40 20.99
C LEU A 229 -9.95 -11.56 21.34
N LEU A 230 -8.82 -11.72 20.65
CA LEU A 230 -7.91 -12.87 20.83
C LEU A 230 -6.45 -12.41 20.99
N PRO A 231 -6.12 -11.65 22.05
CA PRO A 231 -4.76 -11.21 22.30
C PRO A 231 -3.85 -12.41 22.60
N GLY A 232 -3.01 -12.78 21.64
CA GLY A 232 -1.98 -13.82 21.79
C GLY A 232 -2.24 -15.16 21.10
N SER A 233 -3.44 -15.42 20.56
CA SER A 233 -3.71 -16.69 19.82
C SER A 233 -3.51 -16.59 18.31
N SER A 234 -2.92 -15.50 17.81
CA SER A 234 -2.74 -15.23 16.37
C SER A 234 -4.04 -15.31 15.54
N GLY A 235 -5.20 -15.04 16.16
CA GLY A 235 -6.50 -15.15 15.50
C GLY A 235 -7.05 -16.58 15.40
N ARG A 236 -6.48 -17.55 16.13
CA ARG A 236 -6.97 -18.93 16.18
C ARG A 236 -7.90 -19.17 17.36
N CYS A 237 -8.80 -20.13 17.18
CA CYS A 237 -9.76 -20.56 18.17
C CYS A 237 -9.05 -21.16 19.40
N PRO A 238 -9.32 -20.68 20.62
CA PRO A 238 -8.69 -21.21 21.83
C PRO A 238 -9.10 -22.65 22.16
N ALA A 239 -10.23 -23.13 21.63
CA ALA A 239 -10.74 -24.48 21.91
C ALA A 239 -10.20 -25.55 20.96
N CYS A 240 -10.04 -25.24 19.67
CA CYS A 240 -9.67 -26.23 18.64
C CYS A 240 -8.49 -25.83 17.74
N ASP A 241 -7.88 -24.67 17.96
CA ASP A 241 -6.84 -24.08 17.11
C ASP A 241 -7.26 -23.87 15.64
N GLY A 242 -8.56 -23.92 15.36
CA GLY A 242 -9.14 -23.63 14.06
C GLY A 242 -9.16 -22.14 13.72
N GLU A 243 -9.36 -21.82 12.45
CA GLU A 243 -9.52 -20.45 11.97
C GLU A 243 -10.78 -19.82 12.55
N MET A 244 -10.69 -18.56 12.98
CA MET A 244 -11.84 -17.78 13.44
C MET A 244 -12.15 -16.68 12.43
N HIS A 245 -13.45 -16.48 12.21
CA HIS A 245 -14.01 -15.42 11.37
C HIS A 245 -14.70 -14.40 12.25
N THR A 246 -14.76 -13.13 11.84
CA THR A 246 -15.61 -12.19 12.56
C THR A 246 -17.05 -12.29 12.09
N SER A 247 -17.98 -12.05 13.00
CA SER A 247 -19.40 -11.99 12.72
C SER A 247 -19.97 -10.79 13.47
N GLY A 248 -20.78 -9.99 12.80
CA GLY A 248 -21.57 -8.95 13.44
C GLY A 248 -22.87 -9.57 13.96
N MET A 249 -23.09 -9.50 15.27
CA MET A 249 -24.35 -9.94 15.87
C MET A 249 -25.19 -8.75 16.30
N ALA A 250 -26.40 -8.65 15.75
CA ALA A 250 -27.33 -7.60 16.13
C ALA A 250 -28.05 -7.95 17.44
N CYS A 251 -28.00 -7.04 18.40
CA CYS A 251 -28.73 -7.13 19.65
C CYS A 251 -30.24 -7.11 19.38
N PRO A 252 -31.03 -8.07 19.91
CA PRO A 252 -32.46 -8.15 19.63
C PRO A 252 -33.28 -6.96 20.17
N GLU A 253 -32.81 -6.28 21.22
CA GLU A 253 -33.52 -5.15 21.84
C GLU A 253 -33.27 -3.79 21.16
N CYS A 254 -32.04 -3.50 20.75
CA CYS A 254 -31.64 -2.18 20.25
C CYS A 254 -31.06 -2.20 18.83
N SER A 255 -30.93 -3.38 18.21
CA SER A 255 -30.31 -3.59 16.91
C SER A 255 -28.84 -3.15 16.82
N HIS A 256 -28.19 -2.79 17.93
CA HIS A 256 -26.76 -2.51 17.98
C HIS A 256 -25.96 -3.75 17.58
N ARG A 257 -24.95 -3.58 16.74
CA ARG A 257 -24.08 -4.69 16.29
C ARG A 257 -22.92 -4.86 17.25
N GLU A 258 -22.85 -6.01 17.88
CA GLU A 258 -21.67 -6.47 18.61
C GLU A 258 -20.76 -7.26 17.67
N SER A 259 -19.46 -7.03 17.80
CA SER A 259 -18.45 -7.81 17.10
C SER A 259 -18.13 -9.07 17.90
N VAL A 260 -18.18 -10.21 17.22
CA VAL A 260 -17.91 -11.53 17.81
C VAL A 260 -17.01 -12.32 16.86
N ALA A 261 -16.06 -13.07 17.41
CA ALA A 261 -15.29 -14.04 16.63
C ALA A 261 -15.96 -15.41 16.72
N TYR A 262 -16.10 -16.09 15.59
CA TYR A 262 -16.76 -17.38 15.45
C TYR A 262 -15.82 -18.42 14.84
N CYS A 263 -15.79 -19.62 15.41
CA CYS A 263 -15.08 -20.76 14.84
C CYS A 263 -16.06 -21.78 14.26
N SER A 264 -15.99 -22.04 12.97
CA SER A 264 -16.82 -23.04 12.29
C SER A 264 -16.49 -24.49 12.68
N GLY A 265 -15.24 -24.76 13.08
CA GLY A 265 -14.79 -26.11 13.41
C GLY A 265 -15.33 -26.66 14.74
N CYS A 266 -15.62 -25.80 15.71
CA CYS A 266 -16.14 -26.20 17.02
C CYS A 266 -17.38 -25.40 17.47
N GLU A 267 -17.95 -24.58 16.57
CA GLU A 267 -19.15 -23.77 16.78
C GLU A 267 -19.06 -22.85 18.02
N THR A 268 -17.85 -22.36 18.32
CA THR A 268 -17.61 -21.49 19.49
C THR A 268 -17.59 -20.02 19.10
N TYR A 269 -18.14 -19.19 19.98
CA TYR A 269 -18.11 -17.73 19.86
C TYR A 269 -17.19 -17.12 20.92
N VAL A 270 -16.43 -16.10 20.55
CA VAL A 270 -15.59 -15.30 21.46
C VAL A 270 -16.04 -13.84 21.35
N ALA A 271 -16.37 -13.25 22.50
CA ALA A 271 -16.88 -11.89 22.61
C ALA A 271 -16.10 -11.11 23.67
N ALA A 272 -16.14 -9.78 23.61
CA ALA A 272 -15.53 -8.94 24.64
C ALA A 272 -16.24 -9.12 25.99
N CYS A 273 -15.47 -9.32 27.06
CA CYS A 273 -16.01 -9.38 28.41
C CYS A 273 -16.57 -8.01 28.81
N PRO A 274 -17.83 -7.90 29.31
CA PRO A 274 -18.42 -6.61 29.67
C PRO A 274 -17.69 -5.92 30.84
N THR A 275 -16.95 -6.69 31.65
CA THR A 275 -16.30 -6.22 32.88
C THR A 275 -14.84 -5.81 32.66
N CYS A 276 -14.10 -6.53 31.82
CA CYS A 276 -12.67 -6.26 31.59
C CYS A 276 -12.27 -6.06 30.12
N SER A 277 -13.24 -6.05 29.19
CA SER A 277 -13.05 -5.87 27.74
C SER A 277 -12.15 -6.88 27.03
N LEU A 278 -11.53 -7.83 27.74
CA LEU A 278 -10.77 -8.93 27.14
C LEU A 278 -11.73 -9.92 26.48
N GLY A 279 -11.35 -10.42 25.30
CA GLY A 279 -12.16 -11.43 24.65
C GLY A 279 -12.16 -12.74 25.42
N ALA A 280 -13.35 -13.32 25.58
CA ALA A 280 -13.59 -14.56 26.28
C ALA A 280 -14.57 -15.42 25.49
N GLN A 281 -14.40 -16.74 25.57
CA GLN A 281 -15.32 -17.68 24.93
C GLN A 281 -16.69 -17.63 25.63
N VAL A 282 -17.75 -17.41 24.85
CA VAL A 282 -19.12 -17.40 25.36
C VAL A 282 -19.47 -18.80 25.89
N GLY A 283 -20.00 -18.85 27.10
CA GLY A 283 -20.26 -20.08 27.86
C GLY A 283 -19.12 -20.49 28.80
N THR A 284 -18.04 -19.71 28.91
CA THR A 284 -16.89 -20.00 29.79
C THR A 284 -16.56 -18.84 30.72
N THR A 285 -15.69 -19.07 31.68
CA THR A 285 -15.18 -18.05 32.59
C THR A 285 -14.08 -17.22 31.91
N CYS A 286 -14.19 -15.90 31.96
CA CYS A 286 -13.19 -14.99 31.40
C CYS A 286 -11.87 -15.13 32.16
N GLY A 287 -10.77 -15.45 31.46
CA GLY A 287 -9.45 -15.61 32.06
C GLY A 287 -8.85 -14.33 32.66
N GLY A 288 -9.37 -13.15 32.29
CA GLY A 288 -8.87 -11.86 32.77
C GLY A 288 -9.45 -11.42 34.12
N CYS A 289 -10.78 -11.47 34.27
CA CYS A 289 -11.47 -11.02 35.49
C CYS A 289 -12.15 -12.13 36.28
N GLY A 290 -12.20 -13.36 35.76
CA GLY A 290 -12.83 -14.50 36.43
C GLY A 290 -14.36 -14.48 36.41
N GLU A 291 -15.01 -13.61 35.62
CA GLU A 291 -16.47 -13.63 35.46
C GLU A 291 -16.94 -14.68 34.45
N ASP A 292 -18.07 -15.32 34.75
CA ASP A 292 -18.70 -16.29 33.85
C ASP A 292 -19.43 -15.59 32.71
N LEU A 293 -18.92 -15.78 31.49
CA LEU A 293 -19.48 -15.20 30.28
C LEU A 293 -20.56 -16.11 29.67
N VAL A 294 -21.60 -16.44 30.45
CA VAL A 294 -22.62 -17.43 30.04
C VAL A 294 -23.43 -16.98 28.80
N ARG A 295 -23.52 -15.67 28.55
CA ARG A 295 -24.35 -15.06 27.49
C ARG A 295 -23.64 -13.87 26.85
N LEU A 296 -24.05 -13.53 25.63
CA LEU A 296 -23.66 -12.28 24.98
C LEU A 296 -24.32 -11.11 25.69
N THR A 297 -23.56 -10.03 25.86
CA THR A 297 -24.01 -8.80 26.53
C THR A 297 -23.84 -7.64 25.58
N CYS A 298 -24.92 -6.91 25.29
CA CYS A 298 -24.84 -5.70 24.47
C CYS A 298 -24.15 -4.58 25.26
N SER A 299 -23.16 -3.95 24.66
CA SER A 299 -22.41 -2.82 25.23
C SER A 299 -23.28 -1.58 25.44
N GLU A 300 -24.23 -1.34 24.53
CA GLU A 300 -25.09 -0.16 24.49
C GLU A 300 -26.29 -0.26 25.45
N CYS A 301 -27.14 -1.29 25.31
CA CYS A 301 -28.35 -1.43 26.13
C CYS A 301 -28.20 -2.37 27.33
N LYS A 302 -27.02 -2.99 27.53
CA LYS A 302 -26.74 -3.97 28.59
C LYS A 302 -27.65 -5.21 28.57
N HIS A 303 -28.36 -5.46 27.47
CA HIS A 303 -29.15 -6.67 27.31
C HIS A 303 -28.25 -7.90 27.26
N THR A 304 -28.57 -8.91 28.07
CA THR A 304 -27.85 -10.19 28.10
C THR A 304 -28.72 -11.32 27.55
N GLY A 305 -28.27 -11.98 26.48
CA GLY A 305 -29.05 -12.99 25.78
C GLY A 305 -28.21 -14.15 25.22
N PRO A 306 -28.77 -15.36 25.08
CA PRO A 306 -28.11 -16.46 24.39
C PRO A 306 -27.82 -16.10 22.92
N VAL A 307 -26.66 -16.52 22.41
CA VAL A 307 -26.19 -16.23 21.04
C VAL A 307 -27.23 -16.48 19.96
N ARG A 308 -27.98 -17.59 20.06
CA ARG A 308 -29.03 -17.97 19.09
C ARG A 308 -30.16 -16.96 18.88
N PHE A 309 -30.33 -16.02 19.82
CA PHE A 309 -31.36 -14.97 19.73
C PHE A 309 -30.84 -13.66 19.12
N TRP A 310 -29.55 -13.61 18.86
CA TRP A 310 -28.92 -12.52 18.13
C TRP A 310 -29.00 -12.83 16.65
N ALA A 311 -29.36 -11.83 15.84
CA ALA A 311 -29.41 -12.02 14.40
C ALA A 311 -27.98 -11.95 13.85
N SER A 312 -27.53 -13.04 13.22
CA SER A 312 -26.34 -13.05 12.38
C SER A 312 -26.67 -12.34 11.07
N GLY A 313 -25.91 -11.29 10.75
CA GLY A 313 -26.04 -10.55 9.50
C GLY A 313 -24.73 -10.40 8.79
#